data_AF-A0A6H1ZUT0-F1
#
_entry.id   AF-A0A6H1ZUT0-F1
#
_cell.length_a   1.000
_cell.length_b   1.000
_cell.length_c   1.000
_cell.angle_alpha   90.00
_cell.angle_beta   90.00
_cell.angle_gamma   90.00
#
_symmetry.space_group_name_H-M   'P 1'
#
loop_
_entity.id
_entity.type
_entity.pdbx_description
1 polymer ?
#
loop_
_entity_poly.entity_id
_entity_poly.type
_entity_poly.pdbx_seq_one_letter_code
_entity_poly.pdbx_strand_id
1 'polypeptide(L)' 'MAESNVLYGAKAIAAHLFGDESKWSRIIDMNRRLDVPHRFPMFYLGATLCARKSAIDEWIAQREAANCNAPVSRDEAA' A
#
# COMPACT_ATOMS: atom_id res chain seq x y z
N MET A 1 10.53 16.10 16.37
CA MET A 1 9.89 16.83 15.24
C MET A 1 8.64 16.04 14.88
N ALA A 2 7.45 16.65 14.87
CA ALA A 2 6.23 15.92 14.51
C ALA A 2 6.28 15.60 13.01
N GLU A 3 6.53 14.35 12.65
CA GLU A 3 6.48 13.94 11.26
C GLU A 3 5.04 14.08 10.75
N SER A 4 4.89 14.70 9.59
CA SER A 4 3.58 14.79 8.93
C SER A 4 3.06 13.38 8.63
N ASN A 5 1.81 13.09 9.03
CA ASN A 5 1.16 11.80 8.76
C ASN A 5 0.78 11.62 7.27
N VAL A 6 0.86 12.68 6.46
CA VAL A 6 0.53 12.66 5.03
C VAL A 6 1.81 12.59 4.20
N LEU A 7 1.86 11.64 3.28
CA LEU A 7 2.87 11.47 2.26
C LEU A 7 2.39 12.12 0.96
N TYR A 8 3.21 12.99 0.38
CA TYR A 8 2.90 13.72 -0.84
C TYR A 8 3.68 13.16 -2.03
N GLY A 9 2.96 12.63 -3.00
CA GLY A 9 3.49 12.07 -4.24
C GLY A 9 3.90 10.61 -4.14
N ALA A 10 3.95 9.95 -5.30
CA ALA A 10 4.30 8.53 -5.42
C ALA A 10 5.69 8.19 -4.89
N LYS A 11 6.65 9.14 -4.97
CA LYS A 11 8.01 8.95 -4.43
C LYS A 11 8.02 8.87 -2.91
N ALA A 12 7.33 9.79 -2.23
CA ALA A 12 7.25 9.77 -0.76
C ALA A 12 6.55 8.50 -0.25
N ILE A 13 5.51 8.06 -0.97
CA ILE A 13 4.83 6.79 -0.67
C ILE A 13 5.78 5.61 -0.89
N ALA A 14 6.55 5.59 -1.98
CA ALA A 14 7.52 4.52 -2.26
C ALA A 14 8.69 4.49 -1.26
N ALA A 15 9.19 5.65 -0.85
CA ALA A 15 10.20 5.76 0.20
C ALA A 15 9.70 5.14 1.51
N HIS A 16 8.45 5.44 1.88
CA HIS A 16 7.86 4.92 3.10
C HIS A 16 7.57 3.41 3.01
N LEU A 17 6.99 2.95 1.90
CA LEU A 17 6.55 1.56 1.74
C LEU A 17 7.71 0.59 1.44
N PHE A 18 8.70 1.03 0.67
CA PHE A 18 9.76 0.17 0.16
C PHE A 18 11.17 0.56 0.62
N GLY A 19 11.32 1.67 1.35
CA GLY A 19 12.62 2.26 1.65
C GLY A 19 13.33 2.83 0.42
N ASP A 20 12.63 2.97 -0.71
CA ASP A 20 13.24 3.25 -2.01
C ASP A 20 12.30 4.05 -2.92
N GLU A 21 12.64 5.32 -3.14
CA GLU A 21 11.90 6.24 -4.01
C GLU A 21 11.85 5.81 -5.48
N SER A 22 12.83 5.03 -5.94
CA SER A 22 12.91 4.60 -7.35
C SER A 22 11.73 3.69 -7.75
N LYS A 23 11.07 3.07 -6.76
CA LYS A 23 9.89 2.23 -6.92
C LYS A 23 8.57 3.01 -7.06
N TRP A 24 8.63 4.34 -7.24
CA TRP A 24 7.45 5.20 -7.43
C TRP A 24 6.52 4.71 -8.55
N SER A 25 7.05 4.07 -9.61
CA SER A 25 6.26 3.53 -10.72
C SER A 25 5.28 2.45 -10.26
N ARG A 26 5.65 1.66 -9.24
CA ARG A 26 4.77 0.65 -8.63
C ARG A 26 3.60 1.28 -7.90
N ILE A 27 3.80 2.43 -7.25
CA ILE A 27 2.72 3.16 -6.59
C ILE A 27 1.70 3.67 -7.61
N ILE A 28 2.17 4.17 -8.76
CA ILE A 28 1.28 4.60 -9.86
C ILE A 28 0.52 3.41 -10.44
N ASP A 29 1.19 2.28 -10.65
CA ASP A 29 0.54 1.05 -11.10
C ASP A 29 -0.52 0.55 -10.10
N MET A 30 -0.20 0.51 -8.80
CA MET A 30 -1.16 0.18 -7.73
C MET A 30 -2.35 1.14 -7.68
N ASN A 31 -2.14 2.44 -7.94
CA ASN A 31 -3.22 3.41 -8.01
C ASN A 31 -4.14 3.19 -9.22
N ARG A 32 -3.61 2.67 -10.33
CA ARG A 32 -4.38 2.34 -11.54
C ARG A 32 -5.17 1.04 -11.39
N ARG A 33 -4.62 0.07 -10.63
CA ARG A 33 -5.29 -1.20 -10.33
C ARG A 33 -6.38 -0.95 -9.28
N LEU A 34 -7.53 -0.49 -9.74
CA LEU A 34 -8.68 -0.08 -8.93
C LEU A 34 -9.55 -1.25 -8.46
N ASP A 35 -9.03 -2.48 -8.45
CA ASP A 35 -9.81 -3.68 -8.12
C ASP A 35 -10.24 -3.65 -6.65
N VAL A 36 -11.56 -3.51 -6.44
CA VAL A 36 -12.21 -3.72 -5.15
C VAL A 36 -12.25 -5.23 -4.90
N PRO A 37 -11.90 -5.75 -3.70
CA PRO A 37 -11.75 -5.06 -2.41
C PRO A 37 -10.29 -4.70 -2.06
N HIS A 38 -9.41 -4.59 -3.04
CA HIS A 38 -7.97 -4.67 -2.85
C HIS A 38 -7.21 -3.35 -3.06
N ARG A 39 -7.93 -2.24 -3.15
CA ARG A 39 -7.36 -0.91 -3.40
C ARG A 39 -6.43 -0.47 -2.26
N PHE A 40 -5.24 0.00 -2.63
CA PHE A 40 -4.28 0.61 -1.71
C PHE A 40 -4.77 2.00 -1.25
N PRO A 41 -4.58 2.42 0.02
CA PRO A 41 -5.23 3.57 0.64
C PRO A 41 -4.60 4.92 0.22
N MET A 42 -4.74 5.25 -1.06
CA MET A 42 -4.33 6.53 -1.66
C MET A 42 -5.55 7.41 -1.96
N PHE A 43 -5.31 8.72 -1.97
CA PHE A 43 -6.30 9.73 -2.34
C PHE A 43 -5.62 10.89 -3.06
N TYR A 44 -6.40 11.65 -3.83
CA TYR A 44 -5.89 12.86 -4.49
C TYR A 44 -6.21 14.10 -3.66
N LEU A 45 -5.22 14.98 -3.48
CA LEU A 45 -5.39 16.32 -2.95
C LEU A 45 -5.02 17.31 -4.07
N GLY A 46 -6.04 17.79 -4.78
CA GLY A 46 -5.85 18.49 -6.05
C GLY A 46 -5.25 17.55 -7.11
N ALA A 47 -4.14 17.94 -7.74
CA ALA A 47 -3.41 17.11 -8.70
C ALA A 47 -2.38 16.17 -8.04
N THR A 48 -2.22 16.23 -6.72
CA THR A 48 -1.18 15.48 -6.01
C THR A 48 -1.74 14.17 -5.46
N LEU A 49 -1.09 13.06 -5.78
CA LEU A 49 -1.37 11.75 -5.17
C LEU A 49 -0.82 11.73 -3.74
N CYS A 50 -1.67 11.43 -2.77
CA CYS A 50 -1.34 11.42 -1.36
C CYS A 50 -1.74 10.09 -0.71
N ALA A 51 -1.08 9.77 0.40
CA ALA A 51 -1.49 8.68 1.29
C ALA A 51 -1.21 9.07 2.74
N ARG A 52 -1.94 8.48 3.68
CA ARG A 52 -1.63 8.62 5.12
C ARG A 52 -0.78 7.45 5.56
N LYS A 53 0.30 7.69 6.31
CA LYS A 53 1.18 6.64 6.85
C LYS A 53 0.36 5.63 7.65
N SER A 54 -0.43 6.12 8.61
CA SER A 54 -1.31 5.28 9.43
C SER A 54 -2.27 4.41 8.61
N ALA A 55 -2.81 4.94 7.51
CA ALA A 55 -3.72 4.18 6.65
C ALA A 55 -3.00 3.08 5.86
N ILE A 56 -1.76 3.34 5.42
CA ILE A 56 -0.90 2.33 4.77
C ILE A 56 -0.62 1.19 5.76
N ASP A 57 -0.22 1.52 6.98
CA ASP A 57 0.11 0.54 8.02
C ASP A 57 -1.11 -0.31 8.38
N GLU A 58 -2.26 0.32 8.62
CA GLU A 58 -3.53 -0.37 8.88
C GLU A 58 -3.92 -1.29 7.72
N TRP A 59 -3.75 -0.83 6.48
CA TRP A 59 -4.06 -1.63 5.30
C TRP A 59 -3.14 -2.85 5.17
N ILE A 60 -1.83 -2.69 5.40
CA ILE A 60 -0.88 -3.81 5.38
C ILE A 60 -1.27 -4.82 6.46
N ALA A 61 -1.52 -4.38 7.69
CA ALA A 61 -1.95 -5.25 8.78
C ALA A 61 -3.24 -6.02 8.45
N GLN A 62 -4.23 -5.36 7.83
CA GLN A 62 -5.46 -6.01 7.36
C GLN A 62 -5.17 -7.07 6.28
N ARG A 63 -4.22 -6.80 5.38
CA ARG A 63 -3.84 -7.77 4.33
C ARG A 63 -3.12 -8.97 4.89
N GLU A 64 -2.20 -8.75 5.82
CA GLU A 64 -1.49 -9.82 6.51
C GLU A 64 -2.48 -10.68 7.29
N ALA A 65 -3.42 -10.07 8.03
CA ALA A 65 -4.47 -10.80 8.75
C ALA A 65 -5.39 -11.60 7.82
N ALA A 66 -5.84 -11.01 6.70
CA ALA A 66 -6.67 -11.70 5.72
C ALA A 66 -5.92 -12.86 5.04
N ASN A 67 -4.64 -12.69 4.74
CA ASN A 67 -3.81 -13.73 4.12
C ASN A 67 -3.46 -14.86 5.10
N CYS A 68 -3.23 -14.53 6.37
CA CYS A 68 -3.03 -15.52 7.44
C CYS A 68 -4.29 -16.35 7.75
N ASN A 69 -5.49 -15.86 7.38
CA ASN A 69 -6.75 -16.56 7.58
C ASN A 69 -7.22 -17.36 6.34
N ALA A 70 -6.44 -17.41 5.27
CA ALA A 70 -6.69 -18.29 4.14
C ALA A 70 -6.17 -19.70 4.47
N PRO A 71 -6.97 -20.77 4.32
CA PRO A 71 -6.48 -22.13 4.52
C PRO A 71 -5.37 -22.39 3.50
N VAL A 72 -4.17 -22.71 3.99
CA VAL A 72 -3.10 -23.27 3.17
C VAL A 72 -3.54 -24.66 2.73
N SER A 73 -4.32 -24.75 1.64
CA SER A 73 -4.49 -25.99 0.90
C SER A 73 -3.16 -26.31 0.23
N ARG A 74 -2.31 -27.05 0.94
CA ARG A 74 -1.15 -27.71 0.36
C ARG A 74 -1.44 -29.21 0.34
N ASP A 75 -2.17 -29.60 -0.70
CA ASP A 75 -2.04 -30.92 -1.30
C ASP A 75 -0.61 -31.05 -1.85
N GLU A 76 0.12 -32.05 -1.35
CA GLU A 76 1.38 -32.67 -1.84
C GLU A 76 1.91 -33.46 -0.61
N ALA A 77 1.65 -34.74 -0.37
CA ALA A 77 1.36 -35.89 -1.24
C ALA A 77 2.46 -36.17 -2.29
N ALA A 78 3.61 -36.63 -1.82
CA ALA A 78 4.32 -37.84 -2.32
C ALA A 78 5.68 -37.98 -1.63
#